data_AF-A0A3M0ACB3-F1
#
_entry.id   AF-A0A3M0ACB3-F1
#
_cell.length_a   1.000
_cell.length_b   1.000
_cell.length_c   1.000
_cell.angle_alpha   90.00
_cell.angle_beta   90.00
_cell.angle_gamma   90.00
#
_symmetry.space_group_name_H-M   'P 1'
#
loop_
_entity.id
_entity.type
_entity.pdbx_description
1 polymer ?
#
loop_
_entity_poly.entity_id
_entity_poly.type
_entity_poly.pdbx_seq_one_letter_code
_entity_poly.pdbx_strand_id
1 'polypeptide(L)' 'MAKKKSKVTEDKSANDATYDGGGELRTMTSNRSVRDQLSDDVAKFLQSGGEIVEVEKNLMADPPRKPASNYGSRPI' A
#
# COMPACT_ATOMS: atom_id res chain seq x y z
N MET A 1 37.50 -39.91 14.16
CA MET A 1 36.07 -39.54 14.15
C MET A 1 35.95 -38.05 14.40
N ALA A 2 35.65 -37.24 13.39
CA ALA A 2 35.52 -35.79 13.53
C ALA A 2 34.11 -35.35 13.08
N LYS A 3 33.49 -34.55 13.93
CA LYS A 3 32.07 -34.23 14.05
C LYS A 3 31.59 -33.35 12.87
N LYS A 4 30.57 -33.78 12.12
CA LYS A 4 29.82 -32.96 11.15
C LYS A 4 29.31 -31.71 11.86
N LYS A 5 29.80 -30.52 11.50
CA LYS A 5 29.12 -29.26 11.80
C LYS A 5 28.03 -29.07 10.75
N SER A 6 26.77 -29.20 11.15
CA SER A 6 25.62 -28.77 10.37
C SER A 6 25.70 -27.26 10.17
N LYS A 7 25.80 -26.79 8.91
CA LYS A 7 25.49 -25.41 8.57
C LYS A 7 23.99 -25.24 8.80
N VAL A 8 23.62 -24.44 9.80
CA VAL A 8 22.28 -23.85 9.86
C VAL A 8 22.24 -22.87 8.69
N THR A 9 21.52 -23.23 7.64
CA THR A 9 21.09 -22.29 6.62
C THR A 9 19.99 -21.46 7.25
N GLU A 10 20.32 -20.24 7.66
CA GLU A 10 19.34 -19.23 8.00
C GLU A 10 18.56 -18.90 6.74
N ASP A 11 17.31 -19.38 6.68
CA ASP A 11 16.34 -18.92 5.69
C ASP A 11 16.03 -17.46 6.00
N LYS A 12 16.86 -16.56 5.46
CA LYS A 12 16.59 -15.12 5.46
C LYS A 12 15.25 -14.92 4.76
N SER A 13 14.24 -14.55 5.54
CA SER A 13 12.93 -14.18 5.03
C SER A 13 13.10 -13.13 3.93
N ALA A 14 12.58 -13.42 2.74
CA ALA A 14 12.68 -12.63 1.52
C ALA A 14 11.90 -11.29 1.56
N ASN A 15 11.82 -10.66 2.73
CA ASN A 15 11.31 -9.30 2.94
C ASN A 15 12.42 -8.29 3.27
N ASP A 16 13.69 -8.71 3.28
CA ASP A 16 14.87 -7.88 3.55
C ASP A 16 15.65 -7.54 2.26
N ALA A 17 14.92 -7.22 1.20
CA ALA A 17 15.46 -6.74 -0.08
C ALA A 17 14.42 -5.77 -0.65
N THR A 18 14.53 -4.45 -0.55
CA THR A 18 15.72 -3.59 -0.61
C THR A 18 15.40 -2.27 0.08
N TYR A 19 15.96 -2.01 1.26
CA TYR A 19 15.96 -0.68 1.89
C TYR A 19 17.22 0.06 1.43
N ASP A 20 17.32 0.43 0.15
CA ASP A 20 18.45 1.23 -0.38
C ASP A 20 18.21 2.74 -0.29
N GLY A 21 17.09 3.15 0.30
CA GLY A 21 16.80 4.55 0.60
C GLY A 21 17.63 5.01 1.79
N GLY A 22 18.91 5.32 1.55
CA GLY A 22 19.85 5.85 2.54
C GLY A 22 19.19 6.91 3.42
N GLY A 23 19.47 6.89 4.72
CA GLY A 23 18.75 7.66 5.75
C GLY A 23 18.53 9.16 5.47
N GLU A 24 19.30 9.75 4.55
CA GLU A 24 19.05 11.05 3.91
C GLU A 24 17.62 11.18 3.34
N LEU A 25 17.10 10.21 2.59
CA LEU A 25 15.74 10.22 2.01
C LEU A 25 14.62 10.07 3.05
N ARG A 26 14.98 9.70 4.29
CA ARG A 26 14.04 9.52 5.41
C ARG A 26 14.10 10.68 6.41
N THR A 27 15.02 11.62 6.20
CA THR A 27 15.14 12.79 7.05
C THR A 27 13.94 13.72 6.85
N MET A 28 13.44 14.36 7.91
CA MET A 28 12.29 15.27 7.84
C MET A 28 12.48 16.42 6.82
N THR A 29 13.74 16.79 6.57
CA THR A 29 14.13 17.84 5.62
C THR A 29 14.04 17.40 4.16
N SER A 30 14.34 16.14 3.83
CA SER A 30 14.27 15.64 2.44
C SER A 30 12.83 15.43 1.97
N ASN A 31 11.92 15.08 2.90
CA ASN A 31 10.49 14.95 2.62
C ASN A 31 9.72 16.27 2.71
N ARG A 32 10.41 17.41 2.91
CA ARG A 32 9.77 18.73 3.04
C ARG A 32 8.98 19.08 1.77
N SER A 33 9.60 18.95 0.60
CA SER A 33 8.97 19.27 -0.68
C SER A 33 7.72 18.43 -0.95
N VAL A 34 7.79 17.13 -0.65
CA VAL A 34 6.65 16.21 -0.79
C VAL A 34 5.52 16.58 0.16
N ARG A 35 5.84 16.99 1.40
CA ARG A 35 4.85 17.44 2.37
C ARG A 35 4.19 18.76 1.94
N ASP A 36 4.97 19.69 1.41
CA ASP A 36 4.45 20.98 0.94
C ASP A 36 3.51 20.76 -0.27
N GLN A 37 3.91 19.93 -1.25
CA GLN A 37 3.05 19.52 -2.37
C GLN A 37 1.75 18.86 -1.92
N LEU A 38 1.82 17.91 -1.00
CA LEU A 38 0.64 17.25 -0.44
C LEU A 38 -0.29 18.26 0.25
N SER A 39 0.27 19.22 0.97
CA SER A 39 -0.51 20.26 1.67
C SER A 39 -1.26 21.15 0.68
N ASP A 40 -0.61 21.54 -0.42
CA ASP A 40 -1.22 22.32 -1.49
C ASP A 40 -2.36 21.56 -2.18
N ASP A 41 -2.16 20.27 -2.46
CA ASP A 41 -3.16 19.45 -3.13
C ASP A 41 -4.37 19.17 -2.25
N VAL A 42 -4.16 18.95 -0.94
CA VAL A 42 -5.24 18.87 0.05
C VAL A 42 -6.03 20.18 0.09
N ALA A 43 -5.35 21.34 0.11
CA ALA A 43 -6.03 22.63 0.12
C ALA A 43 -6.89 22.84 -1.14
N LYS A 44 -6.37 22.49 -2.34
CA LYS A 44 -7.14 22.56 -3.59
C LYS A 44 -8.35 21.62 -3.58
N PHE A 45 -8.20 20.41 -3.06
CA PHE A 45 -9.29 19.43 -2.95
C PHE A 45 -10.42 19.98 -2.09
N LEU A 46 -10.10 20.53 -0.91
CA LEU A 46 -11.08 21.17 -0.02
C LEU A 46 -11.74 22.39 -0.67
N GLN A 47 -10.98 23.23 -1.39
CA GLN A 47 -11.53 24.39 -2.11
C GLN A 47 -12.47 24.00 -3.26
N SER A 48 -12.21 22.87 -3.92
CA SER A 48 -13.08 22.33 -4.97
C SER A 48 -14.39 21.73 -4.44
N GLY A 49 -14.59 21.72 -3.11
CA GLY A 49 -15.76 21.13 -2.45
C GLY A 49 -15.61 19.65 -2.13
N GLY A 50 -14.40 19.11 -2.13
CA GLY A 50 -14.10 17.77 -1.65
C GLY A 50 -14.23 17.68 -0.12
N GLU A 51 -14.64 16.51 0.38
CA GLU A 51 -14.81 16.22 1.81
C GLU A 51 -13.85 15.12 2.25
N ILE A 52 -13.28 15.25 3.46
CA ILE A 52 -12.43 14.24 4.07
C ILE A 52 -13.32 13.32 4.92
N VAL A 53 -13.36 12.04 4.55
CA VAL A 53 -14.13 11.02 5.27
C VAL A 53 -13.16 10.16 6.10
N GLU A 54 -13.45 10.05 7.40
CA GLU A 54 -12.73 9.13 8.27
C GLU A 54 -13.23 7.69 8.04
N VAL A 55 -12.30 6.78 7.71
CA VAL A 55 -12.61 5.37 7.46
C VAL A 55 -12.13 4.53 8.65
N GLU A 56 -13.03 3.74 9.22
CA GLU A 56 -12.71 2.85 10.34
C GLU A 56 -11.71 1.75 9.90
N LYS A 57 -10.79 1.38 10.79
CA LYS A 57 -9.69 0.44 10.50
C LYS A 57 -10.13 -0.97 10.08
N ASN A 58 -11.37 -1.37 10.36
CA ASN A 58 -11.91 -2.70 10.07
C ASN A 58 -13.09 -2.65 9.08
N LEU A 59 -13.22 -1.57 8.31
CA LEU A 59 -14.32 -1.37 7.39
C LEU A 59 -14.11 -2.28 6.15
N MET A 60 -14.61 -3.51 6.24
CA MET A 60 -14.64 -4.44 5.12
C MET A 60 -15.95 -4.22 4.36
N ALA A 61 -15.90 -3.39 3.32
CA ALA A 61 -17.02 -3.28 2.39
C ALA A 61 -17.27 -4.65 1.74
N ASP A 62 -18.54 -5.05 1.59
CA ASP A 62 -18.90 -6.25 0.83
C ASP A 62 -18.29 -6.10 -0.57
N PRO A 63 -17.42 -7.02 -1.02
CA PRO A 63 -16.80 -6.90 -2.33
C PRO A 63 -17.87 -6.78 -3.41
N PRO A 64 -17.58 -6.05 -4.51
CA PRO A 64 -18.52 -5.89 -5.61
C PRO A 64 -19.05 -7.25 -6.07
N ARG A 65 -20.37 -7.43 -6.07
CA ARG A 65 -20.98 -8.70 -6.50
C ARG A 65 -20.69 -8.94 -7.97
N LYS A 66 -20.44 -10.20 -8.31
CA LYS A 66 -20.26 -10.63 -9.69
C LYS A 66 -21.48 -10.17 -10.53
N PRO A 67 -21.27 -9.56 -11.71
CA PRO A 67 -22.39 -9.20 -12.57
C PRO A 67 -23.17 -10.45 -12.98
N ALA A 68 -24.50 -10.37 -12.90
CA ALA A 68 -25.36 -11.42 -13.44
C ALA A 68 -25.26 -11.41 -14.97
N SER A 69 -24.91 -12.55 -15.56
CA SER A 69 -24.95 -12.72 -17.01
C SER A 69 -26.40 -12.98 -17.41
N ASN A 70 -27.07 -11.98 -18.02
CA ASN A 70 -28.41 -12.14 -18.60
C ASN A 70 -28.37 -12.67 -20.04
N TYR A 71 -27.25 -13.26 -20.47
CA TYR A 71 -27.11 -13.83 -21.80
C TYR A 71 -28.01 -15.07 -21.96
N GLY A 72 -28.84 -15.09 -23.00
CA GLY A 72 -29.79 -16.19 -23.26
C GLY A 72 -31.16 -16.08 -22.56
N SER A 73 -31.44 -14.97 -21.86
CA SER A 73 -32.77 -14.70 -21.27
C SER A 73 -33.83 -14.25 -22.29
N ARG A 74 -33.42 -14.02 -23.54
CA ARG A 74 -34.31 -13.71 -24.67
C ARG A 74 -34.40 -14.95 -25.57
N PRO A 75 -35.60 -15.49 -25.83
CA PRO A 75 -35.75 -16.53 -26.84
C PRO A 75 -35.31 -15.99 -28.21
N ILE A 76 -34.64 -16.85 -28.99
CA ILE A 76 -34.21 -16.59 -30.37
C ILE A 76 -35.36 -16.72 -31.36
#